data_AF-A0A3P9KQZ4-F1
#
_entry.id   AF-A0A3P9KQZ4-F1
#
_cell.length_a   1.000
_cell.length_b   1.000
_cell.length_c   1.000
_cell.angle_alpha   90.00
_cell.angle_beta   90.00
_cell.angle_gamma   90.00
#
_symmetry.space_group_name_H-M   'P 1'
#
loop_
_entity.id
_entity.type
_entity.pdbx_description
1 polymer ?
#
loop_
_entity_poly.entity_id
_entity_poly.type
_entity_poly.pdbx_seq_one_letter_code
_entity_poly.pdbx_strand_id
1 'polypeptide(L)' 'LAKKVKPPFVPSIKESTDVSNFDSDFTRLQPVLSPPPKPSSLSAQHQEAFADFDFCAVLR' A
#
# COMPACT_ATOMS: atom_id res chain seq x y z
N LEU A 1 -13.74 16.60 -11.20
CA LEU A 1 -15.11 16.02 -11.16
C LEU A 1 -15.70 16.21 -9.77
N ALA A 2 -16.91 16.76 -9.65
CA ALA A 2 -17.49 17.15 -8.34
C ALA A 2 -18.25 16.04 -7.58
N LYS A 3 -18.07 14.75 -7.92
CA LYS A 3 -18.72 13.57 -7.29
C LYS A 3 -20.23 13.75 -6.97
N LYS A 4 -20.98 14.44 -7.85
CA LYS A 4 -22.38 14.85 -7.60
C LYS A 4 -23.44 13.77 -7.93
N VAL A 5 -23.06 12.73 -8.66
CA VAL A 5 -23.97 11.67 -9.11
C VAL A 5 -23.70 10.41 -8.29
N LYS A 6 -24.75 9.78 -7.75
CA LYS A 6 -24.63 8.52 -7.00
C LYS A 6 -24.17 7.39 -7.94
N PRO A 7 -23.13 6.62 -7.59
CA PRO A 7 -22.73 5.46 -8.36
C PRO A 7 -23.86 4.39 -8.42
N PRO A 8 -23.98 3.65 -9.52
CA PRO A 8 -24.96 2.56 -9.64
C PRO A 8 -24.64 1.37 -8.73
N PHE A 9 -23.40 1.28 -8.25
CA PHE A 9 -22.93 0.26 -7.31
C PHE A 9 -22.15 0.92 -6.17
N VAL A 10 -22.44 0.50 -4.94
CA VAL A 10 -21.73 0.91 -3.73
C VAL A 10 -21.21 -0.35 -3.05
N PRO A 11 -19.89 -0.49 -2.79
CA PRO A 11 -19.34 -1.68 -2.17
C PRO A 11 -19.83 -1.82 -0.73
N SER A 12 -20.02 -3.06 -0.29
CA SER A 12 -20.32 -3.38 1.11
C SER A 12 -19.06 -3.24 1.95
N ILE A 13 -19.09 -2.40 2.97
CA ILE A 13 -17.99 -2.18 3.92
C ILE A 13 -18.57 -2.28 5.33
N LYS A 14 -18.05 -3.22 6.12
CA LYS A 14 -18.55 -3.52 7.47
C LYS A 14 -17.92 -2.63 8.53
N GLU A 15 -16.63 -2.32 8.38
CA GLU A 15 -15.82 -1.58 9.34
C GLU A 15 -14.60 -0.92 8.66
N SER A 16 -13.85 -0.10 9.41
CA SER A 16 -12.70 0.66 8.87
C SER A 16 -11.55 -0.21 8.35
N THR A 17 -11.44 -1.44 8.84
CA THR A 17 -10.40 -2.43 8.48
C THR A 17 -10.94 -3.55 7.59
N ASP A 18 -12.13 -3.38 7.02
CA ASP A 18 -12.76 -4.40 6.17
C ASP A 18 -11.97 -4.59 4.86
N VAL A 19 -11.38 -5.78 4.72
CA VAL A 19 -10.62 -6.20 3.54
C VAL A 19 -11.39 -7.20 2.66
N SER A 20 -12.69 -7.41 2.88
CA SER A 20 -13.49 -8.42 2.19
C SER A 20 -13.73 -8.17 0.70
N ASN A 21 -13.48 -6.95 0.22
CA ASN A 21 -13.51 -6.60 -1.20
C ASN A 21 -12.17 -6.88 -1.92
N PHE A 22 -11.16 -7.40 -1.20
CA PHE A 22 -9.87 -7.81 -1.73
C PHE A 22 -9.74 -9.34 -1.73
N ASP A 23 -8.82 -9.87 -2.54
CA ASP A 23 -8.59 -11.32 -2.61
C ASP A 23 -8.05 -11.85 -1.27
N SER A 24 -8.72 -12.88 -0.79
CA SER A 24 -8.44 -13.53 0.48
C SER A 24 -7.09 -14.26 0.54
N ASP A 25 -6.52 -14.62 -0.61
CA ASP A 25 -5.20 -15.23 -0.69
C ASP A 25 -4.09 -14.28 -0.23
N PHE A 26 -4.30 -12.96 -0.33
CA PHE A 26 -3.36 -11.95 0.17
C PHE A 26 -3.72 -11.46 1.57
N THR A 27 -5.00 -11.22 1.86
CA THR A 27 -5.40 -10.62 3.15
C THR A 27 -5.26 -11.56 4.34
N ARG A 28 -5.14 -12.88 4.09
CA ARG A 28 -4.82 -13.87 5.12
C ARG A 28 -3.32 -14.06 5.37
N LEU A 29 -2.45 -13.49 4.53
CA LEU A 29 -1.01 -13.54 4.75
C LEU A 29 -0.63 -12.73 5.99
N GLN A 30 0.49 -13.10 6.62
CA GLN A 30 1.04 -12.30 7.71
C GLN A 30 1.50 -10.94 7.18
N PRO A 31 1.08 -9.81 7.78
CA PRO A 31 1.44 -8.47 7.32
C PRO A 31 2.85 -8.10 7.78
N VAL A 32 3.86 -8.74 7.21
CA VAL A 32 5.27 -8.60 7.59
C VAL A 32 6.11 -8.13 6.41
N LEU A 33 7.13 -7.32 6.70
CA LEU A 33 8.17 -6.99 5.72
C LEU A 33 9.17 -8.15 5.67
N SER A 34 8.93 -9.08 4.74
CA SER A 34 9.84 -10.22 4.53
C SER A 34 11.23 -9.73 4.09
N PRO A 35 12.33 -10.23 4.70
CA PRO A 35 13.67 -9.87 4.28
C PRO A 35 13.98 -10.41 2.87
N PRO A 36 14.95 -9.82 2.16
CA PRO A 36 15.37 -10.34 0.86
C PRO A 36 15.94 -11.77 0.99
N PRO A 37 15.78 -12.63 -0.04
CA PRO A 37 16.26 -14.02 0.00
C PRO A 37 17.77 -14.16 0.22
N LYS A 38 18.54 -13.16 -0.21
CA LYS A 38 19.97 -13.05 0.07
C LYS A 38 20.17 -11.95 1.11
N PRO A 39 20.58 -12.30 2.34
CA PRO A 39 20.92 -11.30 3.34
C PRO A 39 22.22 -10.62 2.92
N SER A 40 22.11 -9.45 2.30
CA SER A 40 23.24 -8.57 2.01
C SER A 40 22.79 -7.14 2.19
N SER A 41 23.49 -6.40 3.06
CA SER A 41 23.32 -4.96 3.15
C SER A 41 23.73 -4.29 1.84
N LEU A 42 22.98 -3.29 1.41
CA LEU A 42 23.39 -2.44 0.30
C LEU A 42 24.61 -1.61 0.70
N SER A 43 25.51 -1.35 -0.26
CA SER A 43 26.58 -0.37 -0.06
C SER A 43 25.99 1.05 -0.01
N ALA A 44 26.75 2.00 0.56
CA ALA A 44 26.33 3.41 0.57
C ALA A 44 26.02 3.93 -0.85
N GLN A 45 26.83 3.53 -1.84
CA GLN A 45 26.62 3.91 -3.24
C GLN A 45 25.30 3.38 -3.82
N HIS A 46 24.89 2.15 -3.48
CA HIS A 46 23.60 1.62 -3.92
C HIS A 46 22.43 2.30 -3.20
N GLN A 47 22.62 2.70 -1.95
CA GLN A 47 21.59 3.39 -1.18
C GLN A 47 21.27 4.79 -1.74
N GLU A 48 22.25 5.44 -2.38
CA GLU A 48 22.07 6.74 -3.05
C GLU A 48 20.98 6.72 -4.12
N ALA A 49 20.70 5.57 -4.74
CA ALA A 49 19.61 5.42 -5.70
C ALA A 49 18.22 5.72 -5.10
N PHE A 50 18.10 5.75 -3.77
CA PHE A 50 16.86 6.02 -3.03
C PHE A 50 16.83 7.40 -2.37
N ALA A 51 17.82 8.29 -2.62
CA ALA A 51 17.98 9.57 -1.90
C ALA A 51 16.72 10.46 -1.88
N ASP A 52 15.95 10.46 -2.97
CA ASP A 52 14.72 11.25 -3.13
C ASP A 52 13.45 10.37 -3.23
N PHE A 53 13.47 9.19 -2.60
CA PHE A 53 12.32 8.28 -2.63
C PHE A 53 11.13 8.79 -1.81
N ASP A 54 11.40 9.44 -0.67
CA ASP A 54 10.37 9.85 0.26
C ASP A 54 9.55 11.02 -0.28
N PHE A 55 8.22 10.87 -0.26
CA PHE A 55 7.28 11.89 -0.71
C PHE A 55 6.10 12.00 0.25
N CYS A 56 5.73 13.24 0.60
CA CYS A 56 4.53 13.53 1.37
C CYS A 56 3.62 14.47 0.56
N ALA A 57 2.41 14.01 0.26
CA ALA A 57 1.41 14.88 -0.35
C ALA A 57 0.92 15.90 0.67
N VAL A 58 1.20 17.18 0.43
CA VAL A 58 0.62 18.26 1.22
C VAL A 58 -0.84 18.41 0.77
N LEU A 59 -1.76 18.02 1.64
CA LEU A 59 -3.18 18.33 1.47
C LEU A 59 -3.35 19.85 1.48
N ARG A 60 -3.80 20.42 0.36
CA ARG A 60 -4.36 21.78 0.30
C ARG A 60 -5.86 21.73 0.50
#